data_AF-A0A1A9AQU4-F1
#
_entry.id   AF-A0A1A9AQU4-F1
#
_cell.length_a   1.000
_cell.length_b   1.000
_cell.length_c   1.000
_cell.angle_alpha   90.00
_cell.angle_beta   90.00
_cell.angle_gamma   90.00
#
_symmetry.space_group_name_H-M   'P 1'
#
loop_
_entity.id
_entity.type
_entity.pdbx_description
1 polymer ?
#
loop_
_entity_poly.entity_id
_entity_poly.type
_entity_poly.pdbx_seq_one_letter_code
_entity_poly.pdbx_strand_id
1 'polypeptide(L)'
;MIEGNIKKLIHKYGHTNCGLRHIELCEEIKKIIYDNKQIVFQHMDPPSKKEWSTKWDSQRNGFFNKLFDKEGFINMCYPLKKIVNQSIYQLKSKHIKFCKEKEVRRAALVEKPEYNVCIQYNRWIDSQRTAFTNEYLENVKIFKSKNVNKSFITKEHTGGHDPRPTYHNSKLDCTQYNPPPISNPQIPVEKAPPFF
;
A
#
# COMPACT_ATOMS: atom_id res chain seq x y z
N MET A 1 22.86 2.58 9.14
CA MET A 1 22.60 3.22 7.83
C MET A 1 21.77 2.35 6.90
N ILE A 2 22.14 1.08 6.67
CA ILE A 2 21.43 0.17 5.75
C ILE A 2 19.97 -0.11 6.18
N GLU A 3 19.73 -0.35 7.46
CA GLU A 3 18.38 -0.66 7.98
C GLU A 3 17.37 0.45 7.67
N GLY A 4 17.70 1.71 7.97
CA GLY A 4 16.81 2.85 7.73
C GLY A 4 16.48 3.04 6.24
N ASN A 5 17.44 2.83 5.35
CA ASN A 5 17.20 2.90 3.90
C ASN A 5 16.27 1.78 3.44
N ILE A 6 16.44 0.56 3.95
CA ILE A 6 15.56 -0.57 3.62
C ILE A 6 14.15 -0.33 4.14
N LYS A 7 13.97 0.22 5.36
CA LYS A 7 12.63 0.59 5.88
C LYS A 7 11.91 1.55 4.95
N LYS A 8 12.59 2.61 4.50
CA LYS A 8 12.04 3.55 3.51
C LYS A 8 11.60 2.84 2.23
N LEU A 9 12.37 1.86 1.74
CA LEU A 9 11.97 1.06 0.59
C LEU A 9 10.75 0.18 0.86
N ILE A 10 10.69 -0.47 2.03
CA ILE A 10 9.53 -1.27 2.44
C ILE A 10 8.27 -0.40 2.44
N HIS A 11 8.32 0.81 3.02
CA HIS A 11 7.18 1.74 2.98
C HIS A 11 6.91 2.31 1.59
N LYS A 12 7.93 2.48 0.72
CA LYS A 12 7.74 2.89 -0.68
C LYS A 12 7.02 1.83 -1.50
N TYR A 13 7.32 0.55 -1.27
CA TYR A 13 6.80 -0.56 -2.07
C TYR A 13 5.66 -1.36 -1.42
N GLY A 14 5.41 -1.13 -0.14
CA GLY A 14 4.46 -1.89 0.66
C GLY A 14 3.36 -1.03 1.26
N HIS A 15 2.26 -1.71 1.58
CA HIS A 15 1.16 -1.22 2.40
C HIS A 15 0.74 -2.40 3.28
N THR A 16 0.82 -2.27 4.61
CA THR A 16 0.69 -3.40 5.56
C THR A 16 -0.58 -4.22 5.33
N ASN A 17 -1.70 -3.54 5.06
CA ASN A 17 -3.00 -4.18 4.83
C ASN A 17 -3.24 -4.67 3.39
N CYS A 18 -2.37 -4.34 2.43
CA CYS A 18 -2.56 -4.66 1.00
C CYS A 18 -1.40 -5.44 0.37
N GLY A 19 -0.28 -5.57 1.08
CA GLY A 19 0.86 -6.37 0.71
C GLY A 19 2.04 -5.56 0.17
N LEU A 20 2.93 -6.26 -0.54
CA LEU A 20 4.26 -5.75 -0.90
C LEU A 20 4.61 -6.03 -2.37
N ARG A 21 5.11 -5.00 -3.07
CA ARG A 21 5.72 -5.10 -4.40
C ARG A 21 7.15 -5.59 -4.27
N HIS A 22 7.29 -6.90 -4.14
CA HIS A 22 8.56 -7.50 -3.76
C HIS A 22 9.61 -7.48 -4.87
N ILE A 23 9.28 -7.47 -6.17
CA ILE A 23 10.34 -7.44 -7.21
C ILE A 23 11.19 -6.18 -7.04
N GLU A 24 10.55 -5.02 -7.19
CA GLU A 24 11.25 -3.75 -7.22
C GLU A 24 11.90 -3.47 -5.87
N LEU A 25 11.24 -3.85 -4.78
CA LEU A 25 11.81 -3.79 -3.44
C LEU A 25 13.08 -4.63 -3.32
N CYS A 26 13.04 -5.91 -3.68
CA CYS A 26 14.16 -6.81 -3.50
C CYS A 26 15.33 -6.46 -4.43
N GLU A 27 15.05 -5.96 -5.64
CA GLU A 27 16.06 -5.42 -6.54
C GLU A 27 16.76 -4.18 -5.96
N GLU A 28 16.01 -3.21 -5.44
CA GLU A 28 16.60 -2.03 -4.81
C GLU A 28 17.38 -2.40 -3.52
N ILE A 29 16.87 -3.32 -2.71
CA ILE A 29 17.59 -3.84 -1.53
C ILE A 29 18.90 -4.52 -1.96
N LYS A 30 18.85 -5.37 -3.00
CA LYS A 30 20.04 -6.06 -3.53
C LYS A 30 21.09 -5.06 -4.00
N LYS A 31 20.67 -3.99 -4.68
CA LYS A 31 21.57 -2.90 -5.10
C LYS A 31 22.22 -2.20 -3.91
N ILE A 32 21.43 -1.81 -2.89
CA ILE A 32 21.96 -1.20 -1.66
C ILE A 32 23.00 -2.11 -1.00
N ILE A 33 22.72 -3.41 -0.87
CA ILE A 33 23.67 -4.35 -0.26
C ILE A 33 24.94 -4.45 -1.11
N TYR A 34 24.80 -4.55 -2.43
CA TYR A 34 25.94 -4.63 -3.34
C TYR A 34 26.84 -3.39 -3.23
N ASP A 35 26.26 -2.18 -3.29
CA ASP A 35 27.01 -0.93 -3.22
C ASP A 35 27.74 -0.79 -1.87
N ASN A 36 27.08 -1.11 -0.76
CA ASN A 36 27.72 -1.11 0.57
C ASN A 36 28.81 -2.16 0.69
N LYS A 37 28.61 -3.35 0.09
CA LYS A 37 29.61 -4.43 0.07
C LYS A 37 30.87 -3.98 -0.68
N GLN A 38 30.73 -3.28 -1.81
CA GLN A 38 31.89 -2.76 -2.56
C GLN A 38 32.72 -1.77 -1.74
N ILE A 39 32.06 -0.84 -1.03
CA ILE A 39 32.76 0.13 -0.16
C ILE A 39 33.58 -0.58 0.92
N VAL A 40 32.97 -1.54 1.63
CA VAL A 40 33.66 -2.32 2.67
C VAL A 40 34.82 -3.12 2.08
N PHE A 41 34.65 -3.66 0.87
CA PHE A 41 35.64 -4.51 0.21
C PHE A 41 36.85 -3.75 -0.32
N GLN A 42 36.77 -2.42 -0.50
CA GLN A 42 37.93 -1.61 -0.89
C GLN A 42 39.06 -1.67 0.15
N HIS A 43 38.71 -1.94 1.41
CA HIS A 43 39.65 -1.94 2.54
C HIS A 43 39.99 -3.36 3.05
N MET A 44 39.72 -4.40 2.25
CA MET A 44 39.90 -5.80 2.64
C MET A 44 40.78 -6.56 1.65
N ASP A 45 41.54 -7.52 2.15
CA ASP A 45 42.24 -8.51 1.33
C ASP A 45 41.26 -9.62 0.84
N PRO A 46 41.67 -10.45 -0.15
CA PRO A 46 40.78 -11.50 -0.67
C PRO A 46 40.29 -12.52 0.38
N PRO A 47 41.13 -13.03 1.31
CA PRO A 47 40.66 -13.91 2.39
C PRO A 47 39.58 -13.27 3.27
N SER A 48 39.77 -12.02 3.70
CA SER A 48 38.81 -11.29 4.53
C SER A 48 37.49 -11.06 3.81
N LYS A 49 37.50 -10.79 2.49
CA LYS A 49 36.28 -10.68 1.68
C LYS A 49 35.47 -11.96 1.66
N LYS A 50 36.15 -13.11 1.61
CA LYS A 50 35.52 -14.44 1.61
C LYS A 50 34.86 -14.70 2.97
N GLU A 51 35.60 -14.50 4.06
CA GLU A 51 35.07 -14.66 5.42
C GLU A 51 33.88 -13.75 5.68
N TRP A 52 33.99 -12.46 5.32
CA TRP A 52 32.90 -11.49 5.46
C TRP A 52 31.66 -11.93 4.69
N SER A 53 31.82 -12.43 3.46
CA SER A 53 30.69 -12.89 2.63
C SER A 53 29.99 -14.10 3.28
N THR A 54 30.74 -15.08 3.76
CA THR A 54 30.19 -16.27 4.43
C THR A 54 29.44 -15.88 5.71
N LYS A 55 30.02 -14.98 6.52
CA LYS A 55 29.37 -14.48 7.74
C LYS A 55 28.10 -13.70 7.43
N TRP A 56 28.14 -12.81 6.42
CA TRP A 56 26.96 -12.09 5.97
C TRP A 56 25.86 -13.02 5.47
N ASP A 57 26.18 -13.96 4.59
CA ASP A 57 25.18 -14.86 4.00
C ASP A 57 24.49 -15.75 5.05
N SER A 58 25.21 -16.18 6.10
CA SER A 58 24.62 -16.95 7.21
C SER A 58 23.69 -16.13 8.11
N GLN A 59 23.95 -14.82 8.26
CA GLN A 59 23.14 -13.94 9.13
C GLN A 59 22.02 -13.21 8.38
N ARG A 60 22.16 -13.02 7.07
CA ARG A 60 21.28 -12.18 6.24
C ARG A 60 19.80 -12.52 6.38
N ASN A 61 19.45 -13.81 6.30
CA ASN A 61 18.05 -14.24 6.37
C ASN A 61 17.42 -13.88 7.73
N GLY A 62 18.15 -14.10 8.83
CA GLY A 62 17.70 -13.74 10.17
C GLY A 62 17.53 -12.23 10.35
N PHE A 63 18.47 -11.44 9.81
CA PHE A 63 18.36 -9.98 9.79
C PHE A 63 17.11 -9.51 9.04
N PHE A 64 16.89 -9.98 7.81
CA PHE A 64 15.75 -9.56 7.00
C PHE A 64 14.41 -10.06 7.53
N ASN A 65 14.35 -11.27 8.09
CA ASN A 65 13.13 -11.76 8.75
C ASN A 65 12.71 -10.84 9.89
N LYS A 66 13.65 -10.47 10.78
CA LYS A 66 13.38 -9.54 11.89
C LYS A 66 12.99 -8.15 11.39
N LEU A 67 13.67 -7.65 10.35
CA LEU A 67 13.38 -6.34 9.79
C LEU A 67 11.98 -6.28 9.17
N PHE A 68 11.63 -7.21 8.29
CA PHE A 68 10.32 -7.23 7.65
C PHE A 68 9.20 -7.43 8.68
N ASP A 69 9.40 -8.30 9.67
CA ASP A 69 8.40 -8.55 10.71
C ASP A 69 8.09 -7.31 11.54
N LYS A 70 9.12 -6.54 11.91
CA LYS A 70 9.00 -5.22 12.57
C LYS A 70 8.22 -4.21 11.74
N GLU A 71 8.40 -4.22 10.43
CA GLU A 71 7.69 -3.34 9.50
C GLU A 71 6.30 -3.88 9.11
N GLY A 72 5.85 -5.00 9.68
CA GLY A 72 4.52 -5.57 9.42
C GLY A 72 4.41 -6.38 8.12
N PHE A 73 5.53 -6.88 7.58
CA PHE A 73 5.57 -7.65 6.34
C PHE A 73 6.23 -9.03 6.52
N ILE A 74 5.94 -9.92 5.59
CA ILE A 74 6.65 -11.20 5.47
C ILE A 74 7.90 -10.98 4.59
N ASN A 75 9.05 -11.49 5.00
CA ASN A 75 10.24 -11.47 4.16
C ASN A 75 10.00 -12.27 2.87
N MET A 76 10.11 -11.60 1.72
CA MET A 76 9.97 -12.19 0.39
C MET A 76 11.23 -12.02 -0.47
N CYS A 77 12.29 -11.41 0.06
CA CYS A 77 13.53 -11.14 -0.66
C CYS A 77 14.60 -12.20 -0.41
N TYR A 78 14.59 -12.84 0.76
CA TYR A 78 15.62 -13.80 1.15
C TYR A 78 15.01 -15.05 1.81
N PRO A 79 14.85 -16.16 1.06
CA PRO A 79 15.07 -16.27 -0.39
C PRO A 79 14.03 -15.46 -1.19
N LEU A 80 14.41 -15.03 -2.40
CA LEU A 80 13.51 -14.31 -3.29
C LEU A 80 12.34 -15.23 -3.67
N LYS A 81 11.12 -14.84 -3.32
CA LYS A 81 9.92 -15.54 -3.78
C LYS A 81 9.74 -15.27 -5.26
N LYS A 82 9.69 -16.33 -6.07
CA LYS A 82 9.50 -16.22 -7.51
C LYS A 82 8.08 -15.79 -7.85
N ILE A 83 7.96 -15.04 -8.93
CA ILE A 83 6.67 -14.75 -9.56
C ILE A 83 6.33 -15.88 -10.50
N VAL A 84 5.12 -16.39 -10.32
CA VAL A 84 4.56 -17.41 -11.21
C VAL A 84 3.93 -16.76 -12.43
N ASN A 85 3.38 -15.54 -12.30
CA ASN A 85 2.67 -14.88 -13.39
C ASN A 85 2.73 -13.34 -13.34
N GLN A 86 3.05 -12.73 -14.49
CA GLN A 86 3.24 -11.30 -14.66
C GLN A 86 1.94 -10.48 -14.52
N SER A 87 0.81 -10.94 -15.08
CA SER A 87 -0.46 -10.20 -15.00
C SER A 87 -1.00 -10.18 -13.58
N ILE A 88 -0.86 -11.28 -12.83
CA ILE A 88 -1.18 -11.32 -11.39
C ILE A 88 -0.29 -10.34 -10.62
N TYR A 89 1.01 -10.27 -10.94
CA TYR A 89 1.91 -9.31 -10.30
C TYR A 89 1.50 -7.86 -10.55
N GLN A 90 1.16 -7.53 -11.79
CA GLN A 90 0.68 -6.20 -12.18
C GLN A 90 -0.62 -5.84 -11.44
N LEU A 91 -1.57 -6.77 -11.36
CA LEU A 91 -2.81 -6.60 -10.61
C LEU A 91 -2.54 -6.31 -9.12
N LYS A 92 -1.64 -7.07 -8.48
CA LYS A 92 -1.20 -6.82 -7.10
C LYS A 92 -0.54 -5.45 -6.94
N SER A 93 0.31 -5.06 -7.88
CA SER A 93 0.99 -3.76 -7.89
C SER A 93 -0.03 -2.61 -7.94
N LYS A 94 -1.04 -2.72 -8.82
CA LYS A 94 -2.17 -1.77 -8.88
C LYS A 94 -2.95 -1.72 -7.57
N HIS A 95 -3.22 -2.86 -6.96
CA HIS A 95 -3.91 -2.93 -5.67
C HIS A 95 -3.17 -2.18 -4.55
N ILE A 96 -1.85 -2.38 -4.43
CA ILE A 96 -1.03 -1.69 -3.42
C ILE A 96 -1.01 -0.18 -3.67
N LYS A 97 -0.90 0.25 -4.94
CA LYS A 97 -0.99 1.67 -5.31
C LYS A 97 -2.34 2.27 -4.92
N PHE A 98 -3.44 1.58 -5.22
CA PHE A 98 -4.78 1.99 -4.82
C PHE A 98 -4.88 2.18 -3.30
N CYS A 99 -4.37 1.25 -2.49
CA CYS A 99 -4.46 1.37 -1.04
C CYS A 99 -3.75 2.62 -0.52
N LYS A 100 -2.56 2.93 -1.04
CA LYS A 100 -1.83 4.15 -0.67
C LYS A 100 -2.56 5.41 -1.10
N GLU A 101 -3.02 5.47 -2.35
CA GLU A 101 -3.73 6.63 -2.86
C GLU A 101 -5.04 6.86 -2.11
N LYS A 102 -5.73 5.77 -1.72
CA LYS A 102 -6.93 5.82 -0.89
C LYS A 102 -6.65 6.45 0.46
N GLU A 103 -5.59 6.06 1.15
CA GLU A 103 -5.21 6.65 2.45
C GLU A 103 -4.92 8.14 2.32
N VAL A 104 -4.16 8.54 1.30
CA VAL A 104 -3.85 9.96 1.03
C VAL A 104 -5.12 10.76 0.75
N ARG A 105 -6.01 10.26 -0.12
CA ARG A 105 -7.28 10.93 -0.44
C ARG A 105 -8.21 11.02 0.77
N ARG A 106 -8.23 9.99 1.61
CA ARG A 106 -9.01 9.97 2.85
C ARG A 106 -8.46 10.96 3.87
N ALA A 107 -7.15 11.06 4.03
CA ALA A 107 -6.52 12.04 4.91
C ALA A 107 -6.85 13.48 4.48
N ALA A 108 -6.77 13.78 3.18
CA ALA A 108 -7.15 15.09 2.64
C ALA A 108 -8.61 15.46 2.91
N LEU A 109 -9.52 14.47 2.90
CA LEU A 109 -10.94 14.67 3.25
C LEU A 109 -11.14 14.95 4.74
N VAL A 110 -10.35 14.33 5.62
CA VAL A 110 -10.40 14.59 7.06
C VAL A 110 -9.94 16.02 7.37
N GLU A 111 -8.90 16.49 6.68
CA GLU A 111 -8.41 17.87 6.84
C GLU A 111 -9.40 18.91 6.31
N LYS A 112 -10.13 18.60 5.23
CA LYS A 112 -11.12 19.48 4.61
C LYS A 112 -12.42 18.71 4.33
N PRO A 113 -13.29 18.58 5.35
CA PRO A 113 -14.51 17.78 5.27
C PRO A 113 -15.58 18.47 4.43
N GLU A 114 -15.46 18.36 3.11
CA GLU A 114 -16.40 18.94 2.15
C GLU A 114 -17.23 17.86 1.45
N TYR A 115 -18.56 18.06 1.44
CA TYR A 115 -19.51 17.15 0.79
C TYR A 115 -19.13 16.84 -0.66
N ASN A 116 -18.85 17.87 -1.46
CA ASN A 116 -18.52 17.70 -2.88
C ASN A 116 -17.22 16.90 -3.07
N VAL A 117 -16.21 17.12 -2.22
CA VAL A 117 -14.96 16.36 -2.27
C VAL A 117 -15.21 14.89 -1.91
N CYS A 118 -16.08 14.62 -0.93
CA CYS A 118 -16.48 13.25 -0.59
C CYS A 118 -17.18 12.54 -1.76
N ILE A 119 -18.07 13.24 -2.48
CA ILE A 119 -18.74 12.69 -3.67
C ILE A 119 -17.71 12.35 -4.76
N GLN A 120 -16.73 13.21 -5.00
CA GLN A 120 -15.67 12.93 -5.98
C GLN A 120 -14.79 11.74 -5.55
N TYR A 121 -14.48 11.62 -4.26
CA TYR A 121 -13.79 10.46 -3.71
C TYR A 121 -14.61 9.18 -3.95
N ASN A 122 -15.92 9.17 -3.67
CA ASN A 122 -16.77 8.01 -3.89
C ASN A 122 -16.86 7.61 -5.37
N ARG A 123 -16.90 8.58 -6.29
CA ARG A 123 -16.83 8.33 -7.74
C ARG A 123 -15.49 7.71 -8.13
N TRP A 124 -14.38 8.20 -7.57
CA TRP A 124 -13.07 7.60 -7.78
C TRP A 124 -13.02 6.15 -7.26
N ILE A 125 -13.58 5.87 -6.08
CA ILE A 125 -13.70 4.50 -5.55
C ILE A 125 -14.47 3.58 -6.50
N ASP A 126 -15.60 4.03 -7.06
CA ASP A 126 -16.36 3.22 -8.02
C ASP A 126 -15.55 2.92 -9.29
N SER A 127 -14.84 3.92 -9.82
CA SER A 127 -13.97 3.74 -10.97
C SER A 127 -12.85 2.72 -10.70
N GLN A 128 -12.16 2.85 -9.57
CA GLN A 128 -11.09 1.93 -9.17
C GLN A 128 -11.61 0.52 -8.94
N ARG A 129 -12.77 0.37 -8.28
CA ARG A 129 -13.42 -0.92 -8.03
C ARG A 129 -13.76 -1.63 -9.33
N THR A 130 -14.38 -0.93 -10.29
CA THR A 130 -14.76 -1.49 -11.58
C THR A 130 -13.53 -1.93 -12.37
N ALA A 131 -12.52 -1.05 -12.49
CA ALA A 131 -11.28 -1.37 -13.19
C ALA A 131 -10.57 -2.58 -12.59
N PHE A 132 -10.42 -2.61 -11.26
CA PHE A 132 -9.78 -3.73 -10.56
C PHE A 132 -10.56 -5.04 -10.71
N THR A 133 -11.89 -4.99 -10.57
CA THR A 133 -12.73 -6.19 -10.65
C THR A 133 -12.68 -6.83 -12.02
N ASN A 134 -12.71 -6.04 -13.09
CA ASN A 134 -12.61 -6.55 -14.46
C ASN A 134 -11.28 -7.28 -14.69
N GLU A 135 -10.15 -6.63 -14.36
CA GLU A 135 -8.81 -7.23 -14.51
C GLU A 135 -8.61 -8.45 -13.59
N TYR A 136 -9.16 -8.42 -12.38
CA TYR A 136 -9.19 -9.57 -11.48
C TYR A 136 -9.94 -10.74 -12.11
N LEU A 137 -11.15 -10.52 -12.65
CA LEU A 137 -11.96 -11.56 -13.26
C LEU A 137 -11.27 -12.15 -14.51
N GLU A 138 -10.57 -11.35 -15.31
CA GLU A 138 -9.74 -11.83 -16.41
C GLU A 138 -8.64 -12.78 -15.93
N ASN A 139 -7.90 -12.40 -14.89
CA ASN A 139 -6.89 -13.26 -14.29
C ASN A 139 -7.51 -14.53 -13.67
N VAL A 140 -8.69 -14.44 -13.05
CA VAL A 140 -9.41 -15.59 -12.49
C VAL A 140 -9.82 -16.59 -13.56
N LYS A 141 -10.26 -16.12 -14.74
CA LYS A 141 -10.58 -17.00 -15.87
C LYS A 141 -9.37 -17.83 -16.31
N ILE A 142 -8.17 -17.25 -16.28
CA ILE A 142 -6.94 -17.92 -16.74
C ILE A 142 -6.34 -18.80 -15.64
N PHE A 143 -6.22 -18.28 -14.41
CA PHE A 143 -5.43 -18.91 -13.34
C PHE A 143 -6.26 -19.59 -12.25
N LYS A 144 -7.59 -19.43 -12.26
CA LYS A 144 -8.53 -19.77 -11.16
C LYS A 144 -8.35 -18.85 -9.95
N SER A 145 -9.45 -18.57 -9.26
CA SER A 145 -9.52 -17.63 -8.12
C SER A 145 -8.52 -17.97 -7.02
N LYS A 146 -8.38 -19.25 -6.67
CA LYS A 146 -7.44 -19.73 -5.64
C LYS A 146 -6.00 -19.30 -5.91
N ASN A 147 -5.55 -19.31 -7.17
CA ASN A 147 -4.17 -18.94 -7.50
C ASN A 147 -3.98 -17.42 -7.56
N VAL A 148 -4.99 -16.69 -8.03
CA VAL A 148 -4.99 -15.22 -8.00
C VAL A 148 -4.92 -14.73 -6.54
N ASN A 149 -5.81 -15.22 -5.68
CA ASN A 149 -5.89 -14.83 -4.26
C ASN A 149 -4.61 -15.11 -3.47
N LYS A 150 -3.93 -16.23 -3.76
CA LYS A 150 -2.63 -16.59 -3.16
C LYS A 150 -1.54 -15.54 -3.38
N SER A 151 -1.67 -14.66 -4.38
CA SER A 151 -0.70 -13.59 -4.63
C SER A 151 -0.87 -12.37 -3.70
N PHE A 152 -2.08 -12.17 -3.17
CA PHE A 152 -2.44 -11.06 -2.27
C PHE A 152 -2.12 -11.45 -0.83
N ILE A 153 -0.83 -11.50 -0.52
CA ILE A 153 -0.32 -11.87 0.81
C ILE A 153 -0.14 -10.63 1.68
N THR A 154 -0.64 -10.69 2.90
CA THR A 154 -0.39 -9.74 4.00
C THR A 154 0.05 -10.50 5.23
N LYS A 155 0.41 -9.79 6.32
CA LYS A 155 0.76 -10.43 7.60
C LYS A 155 -0.43 -11.21 8.19
N GLU A 156 -1.63 -10.66 8.08
CA GLU A 156 -2.87 -11.31 8.53
C GLU A 156 -3.29 -12.47 7.62
N HIS A 157 -3.06 -12.32 6.31
CA HIS A 157 -3.48 -13.30 5.30
C HIS A 157 -2.26 -13.92 4.61
N THR A 158 -1.50 -14.72 5.36
CA THR A 158 -0.25 -15.34 4.89
C THR A 158 -0.46 -16.32 3.73
N GLY A 159 -1.64 -16.96 3.67
CA GLY A 159 -2.07 -17.86 2.58
C GLY A 159 -2.64 -17.16 1.34
N GLY A 160 -2.72 -15.82 1.38
CA GLY A 160 -3.43 -15.01 0.39
C GLY A 160 -4.91 -14.84 0.72
N HIS A 161 -5.54 -13.83 0.13
CA HIS A 161 -6.96 -13.50 0.33
C HIS A 161 -7.57 -12.92 -0.93
N ASP A 162 -8.90 -12.78 -0.94
CA ASP A 162 -9.60 -12.00 -1.95
C ASP A 162 -9.46 -10.50 -1.64
N PRO A 163 -8.84 -9.70 -2.54
CA PRO A 163 -8.62 -8.27 -2.30
C PRO A 163 -9.84 -7.39 -2.63
N ARG A 164 -10.89 -7.93 -3.27
CA ARG A 164 -12.07 -7.15 -3.69
C ARG A 164 -12.81 -6.47 -2.53
N PRO A 165 -12.99 -7.09 -1.34
CA PRO A 165 -13.63 -6.43 -0.19
C PRO A 165 -13.00 -5.09 0.18
N THR A 166 -11.69 -4.92 -0.02
CA THR A 166 -10.99 -3.66 0.22
C THR A 166 -11.61 -2.52 -0.59
N TYR A 167 -12.07 -2.76 -1.83
CA TYR A 167 -12.72 -1.75 -2.67
C TYR A 167 -14.17 -1.51 -2.26
N HIS A 168 -14.92 -2.57 -1.96
CA HIS A 168 -16.32 -2.46 -1.55
C HIS A 168 -16.49 -1.62 -0.28
N ASN A 169 -15.57 -1.79 0.67
CA ASN A 169 -15.62 -1.12 1.98
C ASN A 169 -14.93 0.26 1.99
N SER A 170 -14.55 0.79 0.83
CA SER A 170 -13.77 2.03 0.75
C SER A 170 -14.60 3.30 0.61
N LYS A 171 -15.88 3.21 0.22
CA LYS A 171 -16.77 4.37 0.12
C LYS A 171 -17.01 5.00 1.50
N LEU A 172 -17.22 6.30 1.49
CA LEU A 172 -17.62 7.08 2.66
C LEU A 172 -19.10 7.39 2.57
N ASP A 173 -19.77 7.50 3.71
CA ASP A 173 -21.07 8.15 3.76
C ASP A 173 -20.85 9.66 3.76
N CYS A 174 -21.25 10.32 2.67
CA CYS A 174 -21.00 11.74 2.50
C CYS A 174 -22.00 12.62 3.26
N THR A 175 -23.10 12.07 3.76
CA THR A 175 -24.10 12.86 4.50
C THR A 175 -23.53 13.46 5.78
N GLN A 176 -22.47 12.85 6.32
CA GLN A 176 -21.64 13.32 7.42
C GLN A 176 -21.03 14.72 7.19
N TYR A 177 -20.86 15.10 5.93
CA TYR A 177 -20.22 16.34 5.50
C TYR A 177 -21.20 17.35 4.92
N ASN A 178 -22.51 17.08 5.03
CA ASN A 178 -23.51 18.09 4.69
C ASN A 178 -23.32 19.30 5.61
N PRO A 179 -23.30 20.53 5.07
CA PRO A 179 -23.47 21.69 5.93
C PRO A 179 -24.79 21.49 6.72
N PRO A 180 -24.84 21.88 8.00
CA PRO A 180 -26.09 21.89 8.73
C PRO A 180 -27.13 22.63 7.88
N PRO A 181 -28.40 22.18 7.87
CA PRO A 181 -29.43 22.86 7.11
C PRO A 181 -29.36 24.34 7.47
N ILE A 182 -29.28 25.19 6.45
CA ILE A 182 -29.36 26.65 6.63
C ILE A 182 -30.71 26.86 7.31
N SER A 183 -30.68 27.06 8.62
CA SER A 183 -31.85 27.42 9.40
C SER A 183 -32.26 28.77 8.83
N ASN A 184 -33.20 28.79 7.90
CA ASN A 184 -33.83 30.02 7.44
C ASN A 184 -34.36 30.74 8.69
N PRO A 185 -33.77 31.85 9.12
CA PRO A 185 -34.49 32.78 9.95
C PRO A 185 -35.32 33.57 8.95
N GLN A 186 -36.47 33.04 8.53
CA GLN A 186 -37.57 33.95 8.26
C GLN A 186 -37.97 34.52 9.62
N ILE A 187 -37.13 35.39 10.19
CA ILE A 187 -37.52 36.30 11.24
C ILE A 187 -38.55 37.20 10.55
N PRO A 188 -39.80 37.22 11.01
CA PRO A 188 -40.74 38.24 10.57
C PRO A 188 -40.10 39.58 10.89
N VAL A 189 -39.79 40.39 9.85
CA VAL A 189 -39.33 41.76 10.04
C VAL A 189 -40.43 42.48 10.82
N GLU A 190 -40.12 42.84 12.06
CA GLU A 190 -41.02 43.59 12.93
C GLU A 190 -41.43 44.87 12.21
N LYS A 191 -42.73 45.02 11.93
CA LYS A 191 -43.25 46.21 11.26
C LYS A 191 -42.98 47.41 12.16
N ALA A 192 -42.28 48.41 11.63
CA ALA A 192 -42.07 49.68 12.31
C ALA A 192 -43.43 50.29 12.74
N PRO A 193 -43.55 50.87 13.96
CA PRO A 193 -44.82 51.42 14.41
C PRO A 193 -45.21 52.65 13.57
N PRO A 194 -46.52 52.90 13.36
CA PRO A 194 -46.97 54.10 12.68
C PRO A 194 -46.67 55.33 13.54
N PHE A 195 -46.03 56.33 12.94
CA PHE A 195 -45.92 57.66 13.54
C PHE A 195 -47.29 58.34 13.47
N PHE A 196 -47.82 58.73 14.64
CA PHE A 196 -48.95 59.65 14.79
C PHE A 196 -48.46 61.10 14.79
#